data_AF-A0AB35YH81-F1
#
_entry.id   AF-A0AB35YH81-F1
#
_cell.length_a   1.000
_cell.length_b   1.000
_cell.length_c   1.000
_cell.angle_alpha   90.00
_cell.angle_beta   90.00
_cell.angle_gamma   90.00
#
_symmetry.space_group_name_H-M   'P 1'
#
loop_
_entity.id
_entity.type
_entity.pdbx_description
1 polymer ?
#
loop_
_entity_poly.entity_id
_entity_poly.type
_entity_poly.pdbx_seq_one_letter_code
_entity_poly.pdbx_strand_id
1 'polypeptide(L)' 'MKKIIAGIILIVGFGIIANIPAFVVSVSKPEVEVRPFKVVVNSACIKLDVHPLMDCHHFFVPIRALASLGFS' A
#
# COMPACT_ATOMS: atom_id res chain seq x y z
N MET A 1 -38.16 -17.75 -32.86
CA MET A 1 -37.54 -16.40 -32.88
C MET A 1 -36.92 -16.00 -31.54
N LYS A 2 -37.62 -16.08 -30.40
CA LYS A 2 -37.07 -15.71 -29.06
C LYS A 2 -35.75 -16.39 -28.67
N LYS A 3 -35.59 -17.69 -28.98
CA LYS A 3 -34.38 -18.48 -28.65
C LYS A 3 -33.14 -18.08 -29.46
N ILE A 4 -33.33 -17.57 -30.67
CA ILE A 4 -32.25 -17.14 -31.56
C ILE A 4 -31.69 -15.80 -31.09
N ILE A 5 -32.56 -14.87 -30.69
CA ILE A 5 -32.19 -13.56 -30.14
C ILE A 5 -31.39 -13.73 -28.84
N ALA A 6 -31.79 -14.64 -27.96
CA ALA A 6 -31.06 -14.94 -26.73
C ALA A 6 -29.63 -15.47 -27.00
N GLY A 7 -29.45 -16.29 -28.03
CA GLY A 7 -28.13 -16.80 -28.42
C GLY A 7 -27.19 -15.70 -28.92
N ILE A 8 -27.71 -14.75 -29.71
CA ILE A 8 -26.91 -13.62 -30.24
C ILE A 8 -26.43 -12.71 -29.10
N ILE A 9 -27.30 -12.40 -28.13
CA ILE A 9 -26.95 -11.57 -26.97
C ILE A 9 -25.84 -12.24 -26.14
N LEU A 10 -25.89 -13.56 -25.98
CA LEU A 10 -24.91 -14.31 -25.20
C LEU A 10 -23.51 -14.29 -25.85
N ILE A 11 -23.45 -14.45 -27.17
CA ILE A 11 -22.18 -14.43 -27.94
C ILE A 11 -21.56 -13.02 -27.90
N VAL A 12 -22.37 -11.98 -28.10
CA VAL A 12 -21.90 -10.59 -28.07
C VAL A 12 -21.44 -10.19 -26.66
N GLY A 13 -22.18 -10.55 -25.62
CA GLY A 13 -21.82 -10.27 -24.23
C GLY A 13 -20.51 -10.95 -23.81
N PHE A 14 -20.29 -12.20 -24.22
CA PHE A 14 -19.07 -12.93 -23.89
C PHE A 14 -17.84 -12.39 -24.64
N GLY A 15 -18.01 -12.01 -25.92
CA GLY A 15 -16.93 -11.41 -26.72
C GLY A 15 -16.46 -10.06 -26.18
N ILE A 16 -17.36 -9.28 -25.57
CA ILE A 16 -17.03 -8.02 -24.91
C ILE A 16 -16.23 -8.29 -23.62
N ILE A 17 -16.71 -9.21 -22.77
CA ILE A 17 -16.02 -9.52 -21.49
C ILE A 17 -14.62 -10.11 -21.74
N ALA A 18 -14.47 -10.96 -22.77
CA ALA A 18 -13.19 -11.59 -23.10
C ALA A 18 -12.16 -10.63 -23.74
N ASN A 19 -12.62 -9.53 -24.38
CA ASN A 19 -11.74 -8.54 -25.01
C ASN A 19 -11.57 -7.25 -24.21
N ILE A 20 -12.16 -7.14 -23.02
CA ILE A 20 -11.76 -6.06 -22.10
C ILE A 20 -10.34 -6.40 -21.66
N PRO A 21 -9.32 -5.59 -22.03
CA PRO A 21 -8.03 -5.73 -21.39
C PRO A 21 -8.28 -5.46 -19.92
N ALA A 22 -8.20 -6.52 -19.10
CA ALA A 22 -8.17 -6.39 -17.66
C ALA A 22 -6.94 -5.53 -17.37
N PHE A 23 -7.18 -4.22 -17.26
CA PHE A 23 -6.18 -3.25 -16.87
C PHE A 23 -5.96 -3.51 -15.38
N VAL A 24 -5.19 -4.56 -15.11
CA VAL A 24 -4.55 -4.76 -13.82
C VAL A 24 -3.57 -3.61 -13.73
N VAL A 25 -4.08 -2.47 -13.24
CA VAL A 25 -3.22 -1.49 -12.60
C VAL A 25 -2.58 -2.27 -11.47
N SER A 26 -1.39 -2.80 -11.73
CA SER A 26 -0.46 -3.11 -10.67
C SER A 26 -0.30 -1.78 -9.95
N VAL A 27 -0.95 -1.63 -8.81
CA VAL A 27 -0.68 -0.57 -7.86
C VAL A 27 0.75 -0.83 -7.45
N SER A 28 1.69 -0.29 -8.23
CA SER A 28 3.08 -0.24 -7.84
C SER A 28 3.05 0.38 -6.46
N LYS A 29 3.53 -0.38 -5.46
CA LYS A 29 3.81 0.17 -4.14
C LYS A 29 4.49 1.51 -4.39
N PRO A 30 3.99 2.63 -3.85
CA PRO A 30 4.71 3.88 -3.98
C PRO A 30 6.12 3.58 -3.52
N GLU A 31 7.09 3.89 -4.38
CA GLU A 31 8.49 3.84 -4.06
C GLU A 31 8.65 4.80 -2.88
N VAL A 32 8.55 4.25 -1.66
CA VAL A 32 8.68 5.03 -0.43
C VAL A 32 10.11 5.49 -0.46
N GLU A 33 10.30 6.74 -0.86
CA GLU A 33 11.57 7.45 -0.82
C GLU A 33 12.11 7.25 0.60
N VAL A 34 13.10 6.36 0.75
CA VAL A 34 13.68 6.01 2.05
C VAL A 34 14.54 7.19 2.48
N ARG A 35 13.90 8.30 2.87
CA ARG A 35 14.60 9.39 3.52
C ARG A 35 15.14 8.87 4.84
N PRO A 36 16.43 9.05 5.13
CA PRO A 36 16.93 8.76 6.47
C PRO A 36 16.27 9.72 7.45
N PHE A 37 15.39 9.20 8.31
CA PHE A 37 14.75 9.99 9.37
C PHE A 37 15.57 9.90 10.64
N LYS A 38 15.72 11.03 11.33
CA LYS A 38 16.34 11.11 12.65
C LYS A 38 15.28 11.50 13.67
N VAL A 39 15.04 10.65 14.66
CA VAL A 39 14.12 10.96 15.76
C VAL A 39 14.93 11.56 16.90
N VAL A 40 14.55 12.77 17.32
CA VAL A 40 15.20 13.51 18.40
C VAL A 40 14.19 13.77 19.51
N VAL A 41 14.54 13.40 20.74
CA VAL A 41 13.75 13.65 21.95
C VAL A 41 14.67 14.28 22.98
N ASN A 42 14.30 15.43 23.55
CA ASN A 42 15.11 16.16 24.54
C ASN A 42 16.57 16.38 24.11
N SER A 43 16.78 16.75 22.84
CA SER A 43 18.11 16.91 22.23
C SER A 43 18.94 15.63 22.10
N ALA A 44 18.43 14.48 22.53
CA ALA A 44 19.05 13.17 22.34
C ALA A 44 18.52 12.50 21.06
N CYS A 45 19.43 11.91 20.27
CA CYS A 45 19.04 11.14 19.10
C CYS A 45 18.68 9.71 19.53
N ILE A 46 17.49 9.27 19.14
CA ILE A 46 17.07 7.88 19.32
C ILE A 46 17.72 7.05 18.22
N LYS A 47 18.43 6.00 18.62
CA LYS A 47 18.91 5.00 17.66
C LYS A 47 17.74 4.06 17.32
N LEU A 48 17.23 4.19 16.11
CA LEU A 48 16.21 3.29 15.59
C LEU A 48 16.88 2.01 15.07
N ASP A 49 16.46 0.88 15.61
CA ASP A 49 16.86 -0.47 15.18
C ASP A 49 16.03 -0.95 13.98
N VAL A 50 14.85 -0.35 13.77
CA VAL A 50 13.91 -0.70 12.70
C VAL A 50 13.43 0.55 12.00
N HIS A 51 13.17 0.43 10.70
CA HIS A 51 12.59 1.51 9.91
C HIS A 51 11.19 1.85 10.46
N PRO A 52 10.97 3.10 10.88
CA PRO A 52 9.72 3.51 11.51
C PRO A 52 8.59 3.50 10.49
N LEU A 53 7.38 3.19 10.97
CA LEU A 53 6.20 3.12 10.14
C LEU A 53 5.54 4.51 10.10
N MET A 54 5.24 5.00 8.89
CA MET A 54 4.52 6.24 8.68
C MET A 54 3.13 5.90 8.14
N ASP A 55 2.08 6.28 8.87
CA ASP A 55 0.70 6.10 8.43
C ASP A 55 -0.12 7.33 8.80
N CYS A 56 -0.87 7.86 7.84
CA CYS A 56 -1.72 9.06 8.00
C CYS A 56 -1.09 10.18 8.86
N HIS A 57 0.13 10.62 8.55
CA HIS A 57 0.90 11.64 9.29
C HIS A 57 1.33 11.27 10.72
N HIS A 58 1.08 10.03 11.15
CA HIS A 58 1.56 9.49 12.42
C HIS A 58 2.85 8.72 12.20
N PHE A 59 3.77 8.88 13.15
CA PHE A 59 5.06 8.24 13.15
C PHE A 59 5.10 7.20 14.27
N PHE A 60 5.12 5.93 13.90
CA PHE A 60 5.09 4.83 14.85
C PHE A 60 6.51 4.46 15.24
N VAL A 61 6.87 4.80 16.47
CA VAL A 61 8.14 4.45 17.09
C VAL A 61 7.94 3.20 17.95
N PRO A 62 8.71 2.11 17.73
CA PRO A 62 8.69 0.97 18.62
C PRO A 62 9.09 1.37 20.04
N ILE A 63 8.36 0.90 21.06
CA ILE A 63 8.68 1.17 22.48
C ILE A 63 10.14 0.79 22.81
N ARG A 64 10.67 -0.28 22.22
CA ARG A 64 12.06 -0.69 22.41
C ARG A 64 13.09 0.35 21.95
N ALA A 65 12.76 1.18 20.95
CA ALA A 65 13.65 2.27 20.54
C ALA A 65 13.72 3.36 21.62
N LEU A 66 12.64 3.53 22.40
CA LEU A 66 12.62 4.46 23.54
C LEU A 66 13.51 3.99 24.71
N ALA A 67 13.88 2.70 24.78
CA ALA A 67 14.82 2.23 25.80
C ALA A 67 16.19 2.93 25.69
N SER A 68 16.58 3.38 24.49
CA SER A 68 17.79 4.18 24.29
C SER A 68 17.76 5.57 24.95
N LEU A 69 16.57 6.03 25.38
CA LEU A 69 16.37 7.31 26.07
C LEU A 69 16.50 7.20 27.59
N GLY A 70 16.65 5.99 28.14
CA GLY A 70 16.79 5.80 29.59
C GLY A 70 15.50 6.05 30.37
N PHE A 71 14.33 5.96 29.72
CA PHE A 71 13.05 5.89 30.42
C PHE A 71 12.99 4.55 31.16
N SER A 72 13.21 4.61 32.47
CA SER A 72 13.04 3.51 33.43
C SER A 72 11.68 3.59 34.11
#